data_AF-A0A6N8IVG6-F1
#
_entry.id   AF-A0A6N8IVG6-F1
#
_cell.length_a   1.000
_cell.length_b   1.000
_cell.length_c   1.000
_cell.angle_alpha   90.00
_cell.angle_beta   90.00
_cell.angle_gamma   90.00
#
_symmetry.space_group_name_H-M   'P 1'
#
loop_
_entity.id
_entity.type
_entity.pdbx_description
1 polymer ?
#
loop_
_entity_poly.entity_id
_entity_poly.type
_entity_poly.pdbx_seq_one_letter_code
_entity_poly.pdbx_strand_id
1 'polypeptide(L)'
;METKEFARREWLMVVAILLMLEAWVMNIGYSFRQDQDVINYVSFASTIASLLLAVIAIIYGYFQADGQQKSAAAIAAQLQSMSGFQGQLSSTAGVIADHMKSITSTTDTLTKISGSIDAATAKISSIEGGIADVHKQQKAFEQALAATKVVAQQVPPPADVGDIVSKLLSRSSYSADLVAYGLAKAFEQSGTLQIPLWKFLRRLSKTLGAKEELAFDESNWFGAAYQVVMVLSSLGALKLDLKRDNSDLSKIVITSEVLETVKKAAKATAAADLTKAAIPALDATDFINP
;
A
#
# COMPACT_ATOMS: atom_id res chain seq x y z
N MET A 1 -0.30 -27.25 51.42
CA MET A 1 -0.72 -27.78 52.73
C MET A 1 -1.47 -26.65 53.42
N GLU A 2 -2.80 -26.71 53.45
CA GLU A 2 -3.61 -25.76 54.21
C GLU A 2 -3.27 -25.91 55.69
N THR A 3 -2.75 -24.85 56.31
CA THR A 3 -2.59 -24.76 57.76
C THR A 3 -3.97 -24.56 58.37
N LYS A 4 -4.62 -25.66 58.73
CA LYS A 4 -5.87 -25.63 59.50
C LYS A 4 -5.58 -24.97 60.85
N GLU A 5 -6.10 -23.77 61.06
CA GLU A 5 -5.98 -23.10 62.35
C GLU A 5 -6.71 -23.92 63.42
N PHE A 6 -6.00 -24.25 64.51
CA PHE A 6 -6.55 -25.05 65.60
C PHE A 6 -7.77 -24.36 66.20
N ALA A 7 -8.89 -25.09 66.29
CA ALA A 7 -10.10 -24.55 66.89
C ALA A 7 -9.87 -24.31 68.40
N ARG A 8 -10.53 -23.31 68.99
CA ARG A 8 -10.41 -23.00 70.44
C ARG A 8 -10.59 -24.23 71.34
N ARG A 9 -11.39 -25.21 70.91
CA ARG A 9 -11.63 -26.48 71.62
C ARG A 9 -10.39 -27.39 71.64
N GLU A 10 -9.63 -27.44 70.56
CA GLU A 10 -8.41 -28.24 70.45
C GLU A 10 -7.29 -27.62 71.31
N TRP A 11 -7.21 -26.29 71.33
CA TRP A 11 -6.27 -25.57 72.18
C TRP A 11 -6.51 -25.85 73.67
N LEU A 12 -7.78 -25.85 74.09
CA LEU A 12 -8.18 -26.15 75.47
C LEU A 12 -7.86 -27.61 75.84
N MET A 13 -8.02 -28.54 74.89
CA MET A 13 -7.66 -29.95 75.08
C MET A 13 -6.14 -30.13 75.25
N VAL A 14 -5.32 -29.45 74.45
CA VAL A 14 -3.85 -29.51 74.58
C VAL A 14 -3.40 -28.97 75.94
N VAL A 15 -3.96 -27.86 76.39
CA VAL A 15 -3.67 -27.31 77.72
C VAL A 15 -4.07 -28.28 78.83
N ALA A 16 -5.25 -28.91 78.74
CA ALA A 16 -5.70 -29.89 79.72
C ALA A 16 -4.77 -31.11 79.80
N ILE A 17 -4.29 -31.60 78.65
CA ILE A 17 -3.32 -32.71 78.60
C ILE A 17 -1.98 -32.28 79.23
N LEU A 18 -1.49 -31.08 78.93
CA LEU A 18 -0.27 -30.54 79.53
C LEU A 18 -0.36 -30.45 81.06
N LEU A 19 -1.49 -29.96 81.59
CA LEU A 19 -1.71 -29.87 83.03
C LEU A 19 -1.78 -31.24 83.71
N MET A 20 -2.41 -32.24 83.06
CA MET A 20 -2.42 -33.61 83.57
C MET A 20 -1.01 -34.20 83.62
N LEU A 21 -0.21 -33.94 82.59
CA LEU A 21 1.16 -34.43 82.50
C LEU A 21 2.04 -33.78 83.59
N GLU A 22 1.88 -32.47 83.81
CA GLU A 22 2.57 -31.74 84.89
C GLU A 22 2.21 -32.30 86.28
N ALA A 23 0.92 -32.50 86.55
CA ALA A 23 0.46 -33.10 87.81
C ALA A 23 1.02 -34.51 88.02
N TRP A 24 1.11 -35.32 86.95
CA TRP A 24 1.68 -36.65 87.00
C TRP A 24 3.18 -36.64 87.30
N VAL A 25 3.95 -35.76 86.64
CA VAL A 25 5.39 -35.58 86.92
C VAL A 25 5.61 -35.13 88.36
N MET A 26 4.79 -34.19 88.87
CA MET A 26 4.88 -33.72 90.24
C MET A 26 4.62 -34.85 91.25
N ASN A 27 3.64 -35.71 90.97
CA ASN A 27 3.32 -36.88 91.81
C ASN A 27 4.47 -37.90 91.87
N ILE A 28 5.13 -38.16 90.75
CA ILE A 28 6.34 -38.99 90.71
C ILE A 28 7.45 -38.33 91.54
N GLY A 29 7.66 -37.02 91.35
CA GLY A 29 8.66 -36.26 92.10
C GLY A 29 8.48 -36.35 93.62
N TYR A 30 7.23 -36.39 94.11
CA TYR A 30 6.96 -36.59 95.55
C TYR A 30 7.39 -37.97 96.07
N SER A 31 7.27 -39.03 95.25
CA SER A 31 7.63 -40.39 95.65
C SER A 31 9.14 -40.60 95.84
N PHE A 32 9.97 -39.81 95.15
CA PHE A 32 11.44 -39.94 95.17
C PHE A 32 12.15 -38.90 96.06
N ARG A 33 11.41 -38.12 96.86
CA ARG A 33 11.97 -37.03 97.69
C ARG A 33 13.00 -37.47 98.73
N GLN A 34 13.05 -38.75 99.09
CA GLN A 34 13.93 -39.26 100.16
C GLN A 34 15.29 -39.74 99.64
N ASP A 35 15.49 -39.84 98.32
CA ASP A 35 16.72 -40.33 97.72
C ASP A 35 17.53 -39.16 97.12
N GLN A 36 18.62 -38.79 97.81
CA GLN A 36 19.47 -37.66 97.44
C GLN A 36 20.18 -37.87 96.08
N ASP A 37 20.48 -39.12 95.72
CA ASP A 37 21.19 -39.44 94.47
C ASP A 37 20.27 -39.24 93.26
N VAL A 38 18.99 -39.56 93.39
CA VAL A 38 17.97 -39.30 92.37
C VAL A 38 17.79 -37.80 92.13
N ILE A 39 17.77 -37.00 93.20
CA ILE A 39 17.66 -35.54 93.10
C ILE A 39 18.86 -34.94 92.35
N ASN A 40 20.08 -35.40 92.64
CA ASN A 40 21.29 -34.94 91.95
C ASN A 40 21.28 -35.31 90.46
N TYR A 41 20.84 -36.53 90.12
CA TYR A 41 20.72 -36.98 88.73
C TYR A 41 19.68 -36.16 87.96
N VAL A 42 18.52 -35.88 88.57
CA VAL A 42 17.47 -35.04 87.96
C VAL A 42 17.96 -33.62 87.72
N SER A 43 18.69 -33.02 88.65
CA SER A 43 19.28 -31.68 88.48
C SER A 43 20.27 -31.63 87.32
N PHE A 44 21.11 -32.66 87.18
CA PHE A 44 22.06 -32.76 86.08
C PHE A 44 21.35 -32.98 84.72
N ALA A 45 20.39 -33.90 84.68
CA ALA A 45 19.58 -34.17 83.48
C ALA A 45 18.79 -32.92 83.04
N SER A 46 18.23 -32.15 83.99
CA SER A 46 17.53 -30.89 83.70
C SER A 46 18.47 -29.84 83.09
N THR A 47 19.73 -29.79 83.51
CA THR A 47 20.74 -28.87 82.96
C THR A 47 21.09 -29.24 81.52
N ILE A 48 21.32 -30.54 81.25
CA ILE A 48 21.56 -31.03 79.88
C ILE A 48 20.35 -30.77 78.98
N ALA A 49 19.14 -31.05 79.47
CA ALA A 49 17.90 -30.80 78.73
C ALA A 49 17.75 -29.32 78.38
N SER A 50 18.04 -28.40 79.31
CA SER A 50 18.01 -26.96 79.05
C SER A 50 19.05 -26.53 78.00
N LEU A 51 20.25 -27.12 78.03
CA LEU A 51 21.29 -26.84 77.04
C LEU A 51 20.86 -27.32 75.65
N LEU A 52 20.28 -28.52 75.56
CA LEU A 52 19.75 -29.05 74.29
C LEU A 52 18.60 -28.19 73.74
N LEU A 53 17.69 -27.75 74.60
CA LEU A 53 16.56 -26.89 74.20
C LEU A 53 17.06 -25.53 73.69
N ALA A 54 18.08 -24.96 74.32
CA ALA A 54 18.75 -23.75 73.84
C ALA A 54 19.41 -23.94 72.46
N VAL A 55 20.08 -25.07 72.23
CA VAL A 55 20.67 -25.39 70.91
C VAL A 55 19.59 -25.54 69.83
N ILE A 56 18.48 -26.22 70.13
CA ILE A 56 17.35 -26.36 69.20
C ILE A 56 16.75 -24.99 68.86
N ALA A 57 16.60 -24.11 69.85
CA ALA A 57 16.10 -22.75 69.63
C ALA A 57 17.02 -21.94 68.70
N ILE A 58 18.35 -22.07 68.85
CA ILE A 58 19.33 -21.43 67.95
C ILE A 58 19.19 -21.96 66.53
N ILE A 59 19.12 -23.29 66.36
CA ILE A 59 18.96 -23.93 65.04
C ILE A 59 17.66 -23.48 64.38
N TYR A 60 16.54 -23.46 65.12
CA TYR A 60 15.26 -23.00 64.60
C TYR A 60 15.31 -21.53 64.18
N GLY A 61 15.93 -20.66 64.99
CA GLY A 61 16.15 -19.26 64.65
C GLY A 61 16.94 -19.08 63.35
N TYR A 62 17.96 -19.93 63.12
CA TYR A 62 18.72 -19.93 61.87
C TYR A 62 17.88 -20.32 60.65
N PHE A 63 17.10 -21.41 60.73
CA PHE A 63 16.21 -21.82 59.63
C PHE A 63 15.12 -20.79 59.33
N GLN A 64 14.58 -20.14 60.37
CA GLN A 64 13.61 -19.07 60.20
C GLN A 64 14.23 -17.85 59.50
N ALA A 65 15.46 -17.48 59.86
CA ALA A 65 16.19 -16.38 59.22
C ALA A 65 16.47 -16.66 57.73
N ASP A 66 16.91 -17.88 57.37
CA ASP A 66 17.13 -18.28 55.98
C ASP A 66 15.82 -18.27 55.17
N GLY A 67 14.72 -18.75 55.76
CA GLY A 67 13.40 -18.70 55.15
C GLY A 67 12.91 -17.27 54.90
N GLN A 68 13.16 -16.35 55.85
CA GLN A 68 12.85 -14.92 55.70
C GLN A 68 13.70 -14.27 54.61
N GLN A 69 15.00 -14.58 54.52
CA GLN A 69 15.89 -14.03 53.50
C GLN A 69 15.45 -14.44 52.09
N LYS A 70 15.11 -15.72 51.88
CA LYS A 70 14.60 -16.21 50.59
C LYS A 70 13.28 -15.56 50.20
N SER A 71 12.37 -15.40 51.17
CA SER A 71 11.08 -14.73 50.94
C SER A 71 11.28 -13.25 50.59
N ALA A 72 12.17 -12.55 51.29
CA ALA A 72 12.51 -11.15 50.98
C ALA A 72 13.12 -11.01 49.58
N ALA A 73 14.01 -11.93 49.18
CA ALA A 73 14.58 -11.94 47.84
C ALA A 73 13.53 -12.18 46.75
N ALA A 74 12.59 -13.11 46.98
CA ALA A 74 11.48 -13.37 46.05
C ALA A 74 10.55 -12.15 45.92
N ILE A 75 10.21 -11.50 47.04
CA ILE A 75 9.41 -10.27 47.05
C ILE A 75 10.13 -9.15 46.28
N ALA A 76 11.44 -8.98 46.50
CA ALA A 76 12.23 -7.98 45.78
C ALA A 76 12.25 -8.24 44.26
N ALA A 77 12.42 -9.50 43.84
CA ALA A 77 12.37 -9.86 42.42
C ALA A 77 10.97 -9.59 41.81
N GLN A 78 9.90 -9.85 42.57
CA GLN A 78 8.53 -9.55 42.14
C GLN A 78 8.28 -8.04 42.04
N LEU A 79 8.77 -7.24 42.99
CA LEU A 79 8.71 -5.78 42.93
C LEU A 79 9.49 -5.22 41.73
N GLN A 80 10.67 -5.75 41.46
CA GLN A 80 11.43 -5.38 40.26
C GLN A 80 10.66 -5.72 38.99
N SER A 81 10.04 -6.90 38.92
CA SER A 81 9.20 -7.30 37.79
C SER A 81 8.00 -6.36 37.61
N MET A 82 7.33 -5.97 38.71
CA MET A 82 6.23 -4.99 38.68
C MET A 82 6.70 -3.61 38.21
N SER A 83 7.87 -3.15 38.64
CA SER A 83 8.44 -1.88 38.17
C SER A 83 8.74 -1.91 36.66
N GLY A 84 9.23 -3.05 36.16
CA GLY A 84 9.41 -3.29 34.73
C GLY A 84 8.09 -3.26 33.96
N PHE A 85 7.05 -3.89 34.50
CA PHE A 85 5.70 -3.86 33.93
C PHE A 85 5.11 -2.44 33.91
N GLN A 86 5.33 -1.64 34.96
CA GLN A 86 4.92 -0.23 34.99
C GLN A 86 5.63 0.58 33.89
N GLY A 87 6.92 0.36 33.67
CA GLY A 87 7.67 0.99 32.57
C GLY A 87 7.13 0.60 31.20
N GLN A 88 6.81 -0.68 30.98
CA GLN A 88 6.18 -1.15 29.75
C GLN A 88 4.81 -0.51 29.55
N LEU A 89 3.97 -0.43 30.59
CA LEU A 89 2.66 0.21 30.53
C LEU A 89 2.76 1.70 30.16
N SER A 90 3.74 2.42 30.71
CA SER A 90 4.02 3.81 30.36
C SER A 90 4.45 3.96 28.89
N SER A 91 5.27 3.04 28.39
CA SER A 91 5.69 3.01 26.98
C SER A 91 4.49 2.74 26.05
N THR A 92 3.66 1.76 26.40
CA THR A 92 2.41 1.45 25.68
C THR A 92 1.46 2.65 25.65
N ALA A 93 1.34 3.39 26.76
CA ALA A 93 0.53 4.61 26.80
C ALA A 93 1.05 5.69 25.82
N GLY A 94 2.38 5.83 25.69
CA GLY A 94 2.99 6.71 24.70
C GLY A 94 2.66 6.30 23.26
N VAL A 95 2.81 5.01 22.94
CA VAL A 95 2.47 4.45 21.62
C VAL A 95 0.99 4.65 21.28
N ILE A 96 0.08 4.48 22.26
CA ILE A 96 -1.35 4.75 22.08
C ILE A 96 -1.60 6.23 21.77
N ALA A 97 -0.92 7.16 22.46
CA ALA A 97 -1.06 8.59 22.18
C ALA A 97 -0.62 8.94 20.74
N ASP A 98 0.49 8.35 20.27
CA ASP A 98 0.97 8.53 18.90
C ASP A 98 0.00 7.97 17.85
N HIS A 99 -0.59 6.80 18.12
CA HIS A 99 -1.63 6.25 17.26
C HIS A 99 -2.88 7.12 17.22
N MET A 100 -3.31 7.70 18.35
CA MET A 100 -4.44 8.64 18.40
C MET A 100 -4.16 9.91 17.58
N LYS A 101 -2.93 10.42 17.62
CA LYS A 101 -2.51 11.55 16.78
C LYS A 101 -2.56 11.18 15.30
N SER A 102 -2.12 9.99 14.93
CA SER A 102 -2.19 9.50 13.55
C SER A 102 -3.64 9.35 13.07
N ILE A 103 -4.53 8.79 13.91
CA ILE A 103 -5.97 8.68 13.61
C ILE A 103 -6.56 10.07 13.36
N THR A 104 -6.24 11.05 14.21
CA THR A 104 -6.72 12.43 14.05
C THR A 104 -6.28 13.02 12.70
N SER A 105 -5.01 12.84 12.33
CA SER A 105 -4.48 13.27 11.02
C SER A 105 -5.18 12.57 9.83
N THR A 106 -5.49 11.27 9.97
CA THR A 106 -6.28 10.54 8.98
C THR A 106 -7.70 11.11 8.87
N THR A 107 -8.35 11.43 9.99
CA THR A 107 -9.67 12.08 10.01
C THR A 107 -9.64 13.45 9.32
N ASP A 108 -8.61 14.26 9.56
CA ASP A 108 -8.44 15.56 8.88
C ASP A 108 -8.29 15.38 7.37
N THR A 109 -7.51 14.37 6.96
CA THR A 109 -7.31 14.03 5.55
C THR A 109 -8.62 13.58 4.90
N LEU A 110 -9.40 12.73 5.57
CA LEU A 110 -10.72 12.30 5.10
C LEU A 110 -11.68 13.48 4.97
N THR A 111 -11.64 14.43 5.91
CA THR A 111 -12.45 15.64 5.85
C THR A 111 -12.10 16.51 4.63
N LYS A 112 -10.80 16.65 4.33
CA LYS A 112 -10.33 17.35 3.11
C LYS A 112 -10.74 16.64 1.82
N ILE A 113 -10.68 15.31 1.81
CA ILE A 113 -11.14 14.50 0.67
C ILE A 113 -12.64 14.71 0.46
N SER A 114 -13.44 14.64 1.52
CA SER A 114 -14.89 14.90 1.44
C SER A 114 -15.18 16.26 0.83
N GLY A 115 -14.54 17.33 1.32
CA GLY A 115 -14.73 18.68 0.76
C GLY A 115 -14.26 18.79 -0.70
N SER A 116 -13.22 18.05 -1.10
CA SER A 116 -12.76 18.00 -2.49
C SER A 116 -13.75 17.26 -3.40
N ILE A 117 -14.40 16.20 -2.89
CA ILE A 117 -15.46 15.46 -3.60
C ILE A 117 -16.67 16.37 -3.78
N ASP A 118 -17.09 17.11 -2.76
CA ASP A 118 -18.21 18.06 -2.87
C ASP A 118 -17.93 19.13 -3.93
N ALA A 119 -16.70 19.67 -3.94
CA ALA A 119 -16.27 20.64 -4.96
C ALA A 119 -16.22 20.02 -6.37
N ALA A 120 -15.78 18.77 -6.50
CA ALA A 120 -15.77 18.05 -7.77
C ALA A 120 -17.20 17.80 -8.27
N THR A 121 -18.11 17.37 -7.39
CA THR A 121 -19.53 17.17 -7.70
C THR A 121 -20.19 18.46 -8.17
N ALA A 122 -19.90 19.60 -7.52
CA ALA A 122 -20.39 20.90 -7.96
C ALA A 122 -19.87 21.28 -9.37
N LYS A 123 -18.60 21.01 -9.66
CA LYS A 123 -18.03 21.21 -11.01
C LYS A 123 -18.66 20.30 -12.06
N ILE A 124 -18.88 19.03 -11.73
CA ILE A 124 -19.55 18.07 -12.63
C ILE A 124 -20.95 18.56 -12.95
N SER A 125 -21.72 18.99 -11.94
CA SER A 125 -23.06 19.55 -12.16
C SER A 125 -23.03 20.79 -13.06
N SER A 126 -22.03 21.67 -12.92
CA SER A 126 -21.83 22.79 -13.84
C SER A 126 -21.50 22.35 -15.27
N ILE A 127 -20.70 21.28 -15.44
CA ILE A 127 -20.37 20.72 -16.76
C ILE A 127 -21.61 20.11 -17.40
N GLU A 128 -22.44 19.39 -16.65
CA GLU A 128 -23.71 18.85 -17.13
C GLU A 128 -24.63 19.96 -17.67
N GLY A 129 -24.70 21.09 -16.96
CA GLY A 129 -25.38 22.29 -17.44
C GLY A 129 -24.81 22.81 -18.76
N GLY A 130 -23.48 22.94 -18.85
CA GLY A 130 -22.79 23.36 -20.07
C GLY A 130 -22.99 22.41 -21.26
N ILE A 131 -22.98 21.09 -21.03
CA ILE A 131 -23.27 20.08 -22.06
C ILE A 131 -24.71 20.22 -22.55
N ALA A 132 -25.67 20.46 -21.66
CA ALA A 132 -27.06 20.69 -22.06
C ALA A 132 -27.19 21.91 -22.99
N ASP A 133 -26.43 22.97 -22.73
CA ASP A 133 -26.41 24.17 -23.57
C ASP A 133 -25.69 23.95 -24.91
N VAL A 134 -24.56 23.24 -24.91
CA VAL A 134 -23.89 22.81 -26.16
C VAL A 134 -24.82 21.94 -27.00
N HIS A 135 -25.57 21.02 -26.37
CA HIS A 135 -26.52 20.18 -27.07
C HIS A 135 -27.67 20.99 -27.70
N LYS A 136 -28.18 22.02 -26.99
CA LYS A 136 -29.15 22.97 -27.57
C LYS A 136 -28.55 23.74 -28.74
N GLN A 137 -27.32 24.22 -28.63
CA GLN A 137 -26.63 24.93 -29.72
C GLN A 137 -26.40 24.03 -30.92
N GLN A 138 -25.97 22.77 -30.72
CA GLN A 138 -25.81 21.79 -31.78
C GLN A 138 -27.14 21.56 -32.51
N LYS A 139 -28.24 21.36 -31.77
CA LYS A 139 -29.56 21.16 -32.37
C LYS A 139 -30.03 22.39 -33.15
N ALA A 140 -29.80 23.59 -32.64
CA ALA A 140 -30.09 24.83 -33.35
C ALA A 140 -29.25 24.98 -34.63
N PHE A 141 -27.97 24.58 -34.57
CA PHE A 141 -27.09 24.57 -35.73
C PHE A 141 -27.51 23.54 -36.78
N GLU A 142 -27.88 22.33 -36.38
CA GLU A 142 -28.44 21.31 -37.28
C GLU A 142 -29.73 21.79 -37.96
N GLN A 143 -30.60 22.48 -37.22
CA GLN A 143 -31.81 23.10 -37.78
C GLN A 143 -31.47 24.22 -38.78
N ALA A 144 -30.48 25.05 -38.48
CA ALA A 144 -29.99 26.08 -39.40
C ALA A 144 -29.36 25.47 -40.66
N LEU A 145 -28.57 24.39 -40.52
CA LEU A 145 -28.01 23.62 -41.64
C LEU A 145 -29.10 22.97 -42.48
N ALA A 146 -30.13 22.39 -41.86
CA ALA A 146 -31.27 21.83 -42.57
C ALA A 146 -32.04 22.91 -43.36
N ALA A 147 -32.21 24.10 -42.79
CA ALA A 147 -32.77 25.26 -43.49
C ALA A 147 -31.87 25.75 -44.63
N THR A 148 -30.54 25.59 -44.50
CA THR A 148 -29.55 25.98 -45.52
C THR A 148 -29.33 24.88 -46.58
N LYS A 149 -29.76 23.64 -46.32
CA LYS A 149 -29.62 22.47 -47.21
C LYS A 149 -30.46 22.55 -48.49
N VAL A 150 -31.20 23.64 -48.71
CA VAL A 150 -31.86 23.96 -49.99
C VAL A 150 -30.85 24.41 -51.07
N VAL A 151 -29.57 24.66 -50.74
CA VAL A 151 -28.57 25.16 -51.72
C VAL A 151 -27.34 24.24 -51.92
N ALA A 152 -27.15 23.16 -51.15
CA ALA A 152 -25.94 22.33 -51.21
C ALA A 152 -26.20 20.88 -51.65
N GLN A 153 -26.59 20.70 -52.91
CA GLN A 153 -26.28 19.48 -53.65
C GLN A 153 -25.17 19.80 -54.65
N GLN A 154 -24.12 18.97 -54.64
CA GLN A 154 -22.94 18.98 -55.52
C GLN A 154 -21.86 20.03 -55.22
N VAL A 155 -21.05 19.76 -54.20
CA VAL A 155 -19.64 20.17 -54.23
C VAL A 155 -18.80 18.91 -54.40
N PRO A 156 -18.15 18.70 -55.55
CA PRO A 156 -17.23 17.58 -55.74
C PRO A 156 -16.04 17.71 -54.78
N PRO A 157 -15.40 16.60 -54.38
CA PRO A 157 -14.19 16.65 -53.56
C PRO A 157 -13.17 17.59 -54.21
N PRO A 158 -12.53 18.49 -53.45
CA PRO A 158 -11.55 19.42 -54.01
C PRO A 158 -10.46 18.61 -54.70
N ALA A 159 -10.18 18.93 -55.96
CA ALA A 159 -9.28 18.20 -56.85
C ALA A 159 -7.79 18.22 -56.42
N ASP A 160 -7.49 18.58 -55.16
CA ASP A 160 -6.13 18.81 -54.70
C ASP A 160 -5.92 18.50 -53.20
N VAL A 161 -6.45 17.36 -52.75
CA VAL A 161 -6.18 16.85 -51.39
C VAL A 161 -4.68 16.56 -51.20
N GLY A 162 -3.98 16.18 -52.27
CA GLY A 162 -2.54 15.93 -52.28
C GLY A 162 -1.70 17.14 -51.91
N ASP A 163 -1.96 18.31 -52.52
CA ASP A 163 -1.17 19.52 -52.23
C ASP A 163 -1.41 20.02 -50.79
N ILE A 164 -2.65 19.94 -50.29
CA ILE A 164 -3.00 20.31 -48.90
C ILE A 164 -2.28 19.40 -47.90
N VAL A 165 -2.31 18.08 -48.10
CA VAL A 165 -1.60 17.12 -47.23
C VAL A 165 -0.09 17.38 -47.27
N SER A 166 0.47 17.64 -48.46
CA SER A 166 1.91 17.91 -48.59
C SER A 166 2.34 19.20 -47.91
N LYS A 167 1.54 20.27 -47.98
CA LYS A 167 1.79 21.55 -47.29
C LYS A 167 1.65 21.44 -45.78
N LEU A 168 0.75 20.58 -45.31
CA LEU A 168 0.49 20.40 -43.89
C LEU A 168 1.58 19.54 -43.24
N LEU A 169 2.02 18.47 -43.92
CA LEU A 169 3.16 17.66 -43.49
C LEU A 169 4.48 18.43 -43.56
N SER A 170 4.72 19.22 -44.63
CA SER A 170 5.97 20.02 -44.75
C SER A 170 6.09 21.19 -43.77
N ARG A 171 4.99 21.62 -43.14
CA ARG A 171 4.99 22.61 -42.05
C ARG A 171 4.87 21.98 -40.66
N SER A 172 4.86 20.65 -40.59
CA SER A 172 4.58 19.93 -39.36
C SER A 172 5.81 19.88 -38.45
N SER A 173 5.59 19.56 -37.17
CA SER A 173 6.67 19.36 -36.22
C SER A 173 7.52 18.14 -36.62
N TYR A 174 8.78 18.12 -36.18
CA TYR A 174 9.69 16.98 -36.35
C TYR A 174 9.05 15.62 -36.01
N SER A 175 8.22 15.57 -34.97
CA SER A 175 7.46 14.39 -34.57
C SER A 175 6.43 13.94 -35.61
N ALA A 176 5.72 14.88 -36.25
CA ALA A 176 4.72 14.57 -37.26
C ALA A 176 5.36 14.06 -38.56
N ASP A 177 6.53 14.57 -38.92
CA ASP A 177 7.34 14.06 -40.02
C ASP A 177 7.78 12.61 -39.80
N LEU A 178 8.27 12.27 -38.60
CA LEU A 178 8.64 10.90 -38.26
C LEU A 178 7.45 9.94 -38.19
N VAL A 179 6.29 10.43 -37.73
CA VAL A 179 5.04 9.66 -37.78
C VAL A 179 4.64 9.39 -39.23
N ALA A 180 4.67 10.41 -40.09
CA ALA A 180 4.32 10.27 -41.51
C ALA A 180 5.28 9.30 -42.21
N TYR A 181 6.57 9.36 -41.89
CA TYR A 181 7.57 8.41 -42.38
C TYR A 181 7.28 6.98 -41.91
N GLY A 182 7.06 6.78 -40.61
CA GLY A 182 6.71 5.46 -40.07
C GLY A 182 5.43 4.91 -40.69
N LEU A 183 4.44 5.77 -40.94
CA LEU A 183 3.20 5.41 -41.61
C LEU A 183 3.47 4.95 -43.05
N ALA A 184 4.25 5.71 -43.84
CA ALA A 184 4.66 5.30 -45.19
C ALA A 184 5.34 3.93 -45.18
N LYS A 185 6.28 3.72 -44.25
CA LYS A 185 7.02 2.46 -44.14
C LYS A 185 6.13 1.28 -43.80
N ALA A 186 5.21 1.46 -42.86
CA ALA A 186 4.24 0.44 -42.49
C ALA A 186 3.35 0.03 -43.68
N PHE A 187 2.98 0.97 -44.54
CA PHE A 187 2.25 0.68 -45.78
C PHE A 187 3.09 -0.02 -46.84
N GLU A 188 4.36 0.36 -47.00
CA GLU A 188 5.28 -0.33 -47.92
C GLU A 188 5.46 -1.80 -47.53
N GLN A 189 5.62 -2.09 -46.25
CA GLN A 189 5.80 -3.46 -45.76
C GLN A 189 4.52 -4.30 -45.91
N SER A 190 3.35 -3.72 -45.64
CA SER A 190 2.12 -4.51 -45.47
C SER A 190 1.48 -4.92 -46.78
N GLY A 191 1.81 -4.24 -47.89
CA GLY A 191 1.20 -4.45 -49.20
C GLY A 191 -0.32 -4.27 -49.21
N THR A 192 -0.92 -3.91 -48.07
CA THR A 192 -2.35 -3.88 -47.82
C THR A 192 -2.69 -2.58 -47.11
N LEU A 193 -3.86 -2.03 -47.44
CA LEU A 193 -4.35 -0.77 -46.89
C LEU A 193 -5.00 -0.97 -45.51
N GLN A 194 -4.52 -1.89 -44.67
CA GLN A 194 -5.20 -2.21 -43.40
C GLN A 194 -4.22 -2.56 -42.29
N ILE A 195 -3.87 -1.57 -41.47
CA ILE A 195 -3.05 -1.76 -40.26
C ILE A 195 -3.87 -1.33 -39.04
N PRO A 196 -3.97 -2.14 -37.97
CA PRO A 196 -4.60 -1.71 -36.73
C PRO A 196 -3.86 -0.52 -36.12
N LEU A 197 -4.56 0.59 -35.90
CA LEU A 197 -3.97 1.86 -35.44
C LEU A 197 -3.11 1.69 -34.19
N TRP A 198 -3.62 1.00 -33.17
CA TRP A 198 -2.87 0.78 -31.93
C TRP A 198 -1.57 0.00 -32.11
N LYS A 199 -1.54 -1.01 -33.00
CA LYS A 199 -0.33 -1.77 -33.28
C LYS A 199 0.73 -0.89 -33.95
N PHE A 200 0.31 -0.05 -34.90
CA PHE A 200 1.18 0.94 -35.52
C PHE A 200 1.75 1.90 -34.47
N LEU A 201 0.89 2.53 -33.67
CA LEU A 201 1.28 3.53 -32.66
C LEU A 201 2.26 2.96 -31.63
N ARG A 202 1.98 1.77 -31.09
CA ARG A 202 2.83 1.12 -30.09
C ARG A 202 4.22 0.78 -30.65
N ARG A 203 4.30 0.30 -31.90
CA ARG A 203 5.59 0.01 -32.54
C ARG A 203 6.38 1.27 -32.83
N LEU A 204 5.72 2.28 -33.41
CA LEU A 204 6.33 3.57 -33.68
C LEU A 204 6.93 4.17 -32.40
N SER A 205 6.15 4.19 -31.32
CA SER A 205 6.61 4.72 -30.04
C SER A 205 7.76 3.90 -29.45
N LYS A 206 7.72 2.56 -29.52
CA LYS A 206 8.80 1.72 -29.00
C LYS A 206 10.10 1.91 -29.78
N THR A 207 10.02 2.01 -31.10
CA THR A 207 11.17 2.22 -31.97
C THR A 207 11.81 3.58 -31.73
N LEU A 208 10.99 4.64 -31.68
CA LEU A 208 11.49 6.01 -31.52
C LEU A 208 11.92 6.29 -30.07
N GLY A 209 11.18 5.79 -29.08
CA GLY A 209 11.52 5.95 -27.65
C GLY A 209 12.74 5.16 -27.19
N ALA A 210 13.19 4.15 -27.95
CA ALA A 210 14.43 3.42 -27.65
C ALA A 210 15.70 4.20 -28.00
N LYS A 211 15.59 5.35 -28.68
CA LYS A 211 16.71 6.22 -29.01
C LYS A 211 16.77 7.36 -28.01
N GLU A 212 17.88 7.43 -27.27
CA GLU A 212 18.13 8.46 -26.25
C GLU A 212 18.04 9.90 -26.82
N GLU A 213 18.41 10.07 -28.09
CA GLU A 213 18.34 11.34 -28.82
C GLU A 213 16.90 11.78 -29.19
N LEU A 214 15.93 10.86 -29.12
CA LEU A 214 14.53 11.06 -29.53
C LEU A 214 13.56 10.93 -28.35
N ALA A 215 14.07 11.04 -27.12
CA ALA A 215 13.43 10.68 -25.86
C ALA A 215 12.22 11.57 -25.48
N PHE A 216 11.23 11.63 -26.36
CA PHE A 216 9.85 11.81 -25.95
C PHE A 216 9.39 10.53 -25.25
N ASP A 217 8.62 10.71 -24.18
CA ASP A 217 7.92 9.61 -23.54
C ASP A 217 6.93 8.95 -24.52
N GLU A 218 6.55 7.72 -24.22
CA GLU A 218 5.59 6.96 -25.03
C GLU A 218 4.30 7.77 -25.24
N SER A 219 3.85 8.52 -24.23
CA SER A 219 2.63 9.32 -24.31
C SER A 219 2.70 10.44 -25.37
N ASN A 220 3.83 11.14 -25.50
CA ASN A 220 4.00 12.20 -26.50
C ASN A 220 4.08 11.64 -27.93
N TRP A 221 4.74 10.49 -28.12
CA TRP A 221 4.75 9.83 -29.43
C TRP A 221 3.36 9.35 -29.84
N PHE A 222 2.59 8.80 -28.90
CA PHE A 222 1.19 8.47 -29.10
C PHE A 222 0.35 9.70 -29.48
N GLY A 223 0.52 10.82 -28.77
CA GLY A 223 -0.19 12.06 -29.02
C GLY A 223 0.10 12.62 -30.42
N ALA A 224 1.38 12.76 -30.78
CA ALA A 224 1.80 13.24 -32.09
C ALA A 224 1.27 12.34 -33.22
N ALA A 225 1.37 11.03 -33.03
CA ALA A 225 0.92 10.08 -34.03
C ALA A 225 -0.60 10.07 -34.21
N TYR A 226 -1.34 10.19 -33.11
CA TYR A 226 -2.80 10.32 -33.16
C TYR A 226 -3.24 11.61 -33.86
N GLN A 227 -2.57 12.74 -33.59
CA GLN A 227 -2.86 14.01 -34.26
C GLN A 227 -2.68 13.91 -35.78
N VAL A 228 -1.57 13.34 -36.25
CA VAL A 228 -1.33 13.16 -37.69
C VAL A 228 -2.39 12.26 -38.32
N VAL A 229 -2.73 11.13 -37.67
CA VAL A 229 -3.78 10.23 -38.16
C VAL A 229 -5.14 10.92 -38.23
N MET A 230 -5.49 11.72 -37.23
CA MET A 230 -6.75 12.46 -37.19
C MET A 230 -6.80 13.54 -38.28
N VAL A 231 -5.71 14.27 -38.50
CA VAL A 231 -5.64 15.27 -39.58
C VAL A 231 -5.77 14.59 -40.93
N LEU A 232 -5.01 13.52 -41.20
CA LEU A 232 -5.14 12.75 -42.43
C LEU A 232 -6.56 12.18 -42.60
N SER A 233 -7.21 11.77 -41.51
CA SER A 233 -8.58 11.29 -41.57
C SER A 233 -9.59 12.39 -41.88
N SER A 234 -9.44 13.57 -41.27
CA SER A 234 -10.29 14.74 -41.52
C SER A 234 -10.20 15.24 -42.96
N LEU A 235 -9.04 15.09 -43.60
CA LEU A 235 -8.81 15.44 -45.00
C LEU A 235 -9.35 14.39 -45.98
N GLY A 236 -9.98 13.32 -45.49
CA GLY A 236 -10.44 12.19 -46.30
C GLY A 236 -9.29 11.33 -46.84
N ALA A 237 -8.06 11.60 -46.40
CA ALA A 237 -6.87 10.94 -46.86
C ALA A 237 -6.72 9.53 -46.24
N LEU A 238 -7.33 9.34 -45.07
CA LEU A 238 -7.28 8.12 -44.27
C LEU A 238 -8.69 7.78 -43.77
N LYS A 239 -9.20 6.61 -44.14
CA LYS A 239 -10.45 6.06 -43.60
C LYS A 239 -10.13 5.22 -42.37
N LEU A 240 -10.73 5.56 -41.25
CA LEU A 240 -10.69 4.75 -40.03
C LEU A 240 -11.89 3.80 -40.07
N ASP A 241 -11.64 2.53 -40.32
CA ASP A 241 -12.68 1.50 -40.23
C ASP A 241 -12.88 1.14 -38.75
N LEU A 242 -13.86 1.79 -38.12
CA LEU A 242 -14.27 1.56 -36.74
C LEU A 242 -15.22 0.36 -36.71
N LYS A 243 -14.68 -0.85 -36.52
CA LYS A 243 -15.53 -2.00 -36.21
C LYS A 243 -16.20 -1.79 -34.86
N ARG A 244 -17.52 -1.89 -34.86
CA ARG A 244 -18.40 -1.72 -33.68
C ARG A 244 -18.28 -2.87 -32.67
N ASP A 245 -17.56 -3.93 -33.02
CA ASP A 245 -17.36 -5.11 -32.18
C ASP A 245 -15.98 -5.05 -31.51
N ASN A 246 -16.00 -5.16 -30.19
CA ASN A 246 -15.19 -4.38 -29.25
C ASN A 246 -13.79 -4.97 -28.97
N SER A 247 -13.07 -5.44 -29.98
CA SER A 247 -11.74 -6.06 -29.77
C SER A 247 -10.68 -5.79 -30.82
N ASP A 248 -11.03 -5.30 -32.02
CA ASP A 248 -10.05 -4.92 -33.04
C ASP A 248 -10.16 -3.44 -33.39
N LEU A 249 -9.19 -2.69 -32.88
CA LEU A 249 -8.99 -1.26 -33.05
C LEU A 249 -9.03 -0.83 -34.53
N SER A 250 -9.48 0.41 -34.73
CA SER A 250 -9.63 1.12 -36.00
C SER A 250 -8.57 0.71 -37.01
N LYS A 251 -8.98 0.16 -38.15
CA LYS A 251 -8.05 -0.13 -39.24
C LYS A 251 -7.79 1.16 -40.02
N ILE A 252 -6.53 1.46 -40.24
CA ILE A 252 -6.10 2.56 -41.08
C ILE A 252 -6.20 2.12 -42.54
N VAL A 253 -7.09 2.75 -43.32
CA VAL A 253 -7.21 2.55 -44.77
C VAL A 253 -6.81 3.83 -45.50
N ILE A 254 -5.68 3.80 -46.19
CA ILE A 254 -5.19 4.92 -47.01
C ILE A 254 -5.62 4.73 -48.47
N THR A 255 -5.89 5.81 -49.19
CA THR A 255 -6.09 5.73 -50.65
C THR A 255 -4.75 5.76 -51.38
N SER A 256 -4.66 5.13 -52.56
CA SER A 256 -3.40 5.08 -53.35
C SER A 256 -2.80 6.47 -53.62
N GLU A 257 -3.64 7.48 -53.84
CA GLU A 257 -3.26 8.87 -54.08
C GLU A 257 -2.57 9.52 -52.85
N VAL A 258 -3.07 9.21 -51.66
CA VAL A 258 -2.53 9.72 -50.40
C VAL A 258 -1.24 9.00 -50.05
N LEU A 259 -1.16 7.70 -50.35
CA LEU A 259 0.07 6.93 -50.13
C LEU A 259 1.27 7.55 -50.85
N GLU A 260 1.10 7.97 -52.11
CA GLU A 260 2.16 8.64 -52.86
C GLU A 260 2.53 10.01 -52.26
N THR A 261 1.55 10.73 -51.72
CA THR A 261 1.78 12.01 -51.02
C THR A 261 2.55 11.81 -49.70
N VAL A 262 2.16 10.81 -48.91
CA VAL A 262 2.84 10.46 -47.65
C VAL A 262 4.26 9.94 -47.93
N LYS A 263 4.47 9.15 -49.00
CA LYS A 263 5.81 8.75 -49.45
C LYS A 263 6.67 9.94 -49.88
N LYS A 264 6.09 10.91 -50.59
CA LYS A 264 6.80 12.13 -51.00
C LYS A 264 7.20 12.96 -49.78
N ALA A 265 6.31 13.11 -48.80
CA ALA A 265 6.61 13.76 -47.53
C ALA A 265 7.71 12.99 -46.76
N ALA A 266 7.60 11.68 -46.65
CA ALA A 266 8.60 10.81 -46.01
C ALA A 266 9.99 10.94 -46.65
N LYS A 267 10.08 11.02 -47.99
CA LYS A 267 11.34 11.27 -48.70
C LYS A 267 11.93 12.65 -48.42
N ALA A 268 11.09 13.67 -48.28
CA ALA A 268 11.52 15.01 -47.89
C ALA A 268 12.04 15.03 -46.45
N THR A 269 11.34 14.34 -45.54
CA THR A 269 11.78 14.11 -44.15
C THR A 269 13.12 13.40 -44.10
N ALA A 270 13.34 12.40 -44.97
CA ALA A 270 14.60 11.65 -45.02
C ALA A 270 15.82 12.45 -45.46
N ALA A 271 15.60 13.60 -46.09
CA ALA A 271 16.68 14.53 -46.45
C ALA A 271 17.05 15.49 -45.30
N ALA A 272 16.28 15.54 -44.20
CA ALA A 272 16.52 16.47 -43.09
C ALA A 272 17.55 15.90 -42.09
N ASP A 273 18.56 16.70 -41.73
CA ASP A 273 19.68 16.29 -40.86
C ASP A 273 19.23 15.73 -39.49
N LEU A 274 18.13 16.22 -38.94
CA LEU A 274 17.57 15.79 -37.65
C LEU A 274 17.05 14.34 -37.65
N THR A 275 16.92 13.69 -38.81
CA THR A 275 16.31 12.36 -38.94
C THR A 275 17.32 11.23 -39.10
N LYS A 276 18.63 11.54 -39.17
CA LYS A 276 19.71 10.57 -39.43
C LYS A 276 19.75 9.40 -38.43
N ALA A 277 19.36 9.63 -37.17
CA ALA A 277 19.30 8.58 -36.15
C ALA A 277 17.96 7.82 -36.12
N ALA A 278 16.85 8.48 -36.49
CA ALA A 278 15.50 7.93 -36.43
C ALA A 278 15.17 7.02 -37.61
N ILE A 279 15.62 7.38 -38.82
CA ILE A 279 15.28 6.67 -40.06
C ILE A 279 15.81 5.25 -40.09
N PRO A 280 17.08 4.96 -39.76
CA PRO A 280 17.57 3.59 -39.73
C PRO A 280 16.79 2.71 -38.74
N ALA A 281 16.30 3.30 -37.64
CA ALA A 281 15.48 2.59 -36.66
C ALA A 281 14.08 2.28 -37.21
N LEU A 282 13.46 3.24 -37.88
CA LEU A 282 12.16 3.05 -38.54
C LEU A 282 12.26 2.07 -39.71
N ASP A 283 13.34 2.10 -40.49
CA ASP A 283 13.61 1.17 -41.57
C ASP A 283 13.80 -0.28 -41.07
N ALA A 284 14.45 -0.44 -39.92
CA ALA A 284 14.66 -1.74 -39.27
C ALA A 284 13.41 -2.26 -38.53
N THR A 285 12.37 -1.43 -38.37
CA THR A 285 11.15 -1.83 -37.67
C THR A 285 10.21 -2.57 -38.61
N ASP A 286 9.94 -3.85 -38.33
CA ASP A 286 8.79 -4.53 -38.93
C ASP A 286 7.52 -3.96 -38.26
N PHE A 287 6.62 -3.35 -39.01
CA PHE A 287 5.34 -2.82 -38.50
C PHE A 287 4.22 -3.87 -38.48
N ILE A 288 4.45 -5.04 -39.07
CA ILE A 288 3.44 -6.09 -39.32
C ILE A 288 3.65 -7.27 -38.37
N ASN A 289 4.82 -7.88 -38.38
CA ASN A 289 5.10 -9.11 -37.63
C ASN A 289 5.85 -8.78 -36.35
N PRO A 290 5.31 -9.15 -35.16
CA PRO A 290 5.91 -8.83 -33.88
C PRO A 290 7.19 -9.63 -33.61
#